data_AF-A0A191YX20-F1
#
_entry.id   AF-A0A191YX20-F1
#
_cell.length_a   1.000
_cell.length_b   1.000
_cell.length_c   1.000
_cell.angle_alpha   90.00
_cell.angle_beta   90.00
_cell.angle_gamma   90.00
#
_symmetry.space_group_name_H-M   'P 1'
#
loop_
_entity.id
_entity.type
_entity.pdbx_description
1 polymer ?
#
loop_
_entity_poly.entity_id
_entity_poly.type
_entity_poly.pdbx_seq_one_letter_code
_entity_poly.pdbx_strand_id
1 'polypeptide(L)'
;MNTAANSTKTDALISVDGLILDKHTGEIHGHDGKLSPWSGRYDYMLELGKCRSVDDFQYHLGFVDRRKLPAHELHTLRDEVDHAFGKWRRTGIDCRITLPQQRLLEKLHGLVLYRNVIIMIQADLAVSLCTVESNLMKKLRVLIDANMLRVSTSRNSNIRTGEIKLVVNPRMVFRGDDYRRRKYIEEWYRPVGCLHTGVFHPGNADECLAMVA
;
A
#
# COMPACT_ATOMS: atom_id res chain seq x y z
N MET A 1 -37.71 8.50 -20.79
CA MET A 1 -37.40 7.15 -20.25
C MET A 1 -36.76 6.33 -21.35
N ASN A 2 -35.53 5.85 -21.11
CA ASN A 2 -34.86 4.65 -21.66
C ASN A 2 -33.36 4.94 -21.77
N THR A 3 -32.56 4.66 -20.75
CA THR A 3 -31.91 3.40 -20.31
C THR A 3 -30.42 3.51 -20.64
N ALA A 4 -29.62 3.54 -19.58
CA ALA A 4 -28.18 3.66 -19.59
C ALA A 4 -27.49 2.55 -20.39
N ALA A 5 -26.46 2.90 -21.15
CA ALA A 5 -25.39 1.99 -21.51
C ALA A 5 -24.16 2.34 -20.66
N ASN A 6 -24.04 1.66 -19.52
CA ASN A 6 -22.81 1.58 -18.74
C ASN A 6 -21.75 0.86 -19.58
N SER A 7 -20.93 1.62 -20.30
CA SER A 7 -19.69 1.12 -20.89
C SER A 7 -18.59 1.13 -19.83
N THR A 8 -18.54 0.09 -18.99
CA THR A 8 -17.45 -0.08 -18.00
C THR A 8 -16.92 -1.52 -18.00
N LYS A 9 -15.58 -1.63 -18.08
CA LYS A 9 -14.74 -2.78 -17.66
C LYS A 9 -14.68 -4.04 -18.55
N THR A 10 -14.29 -3.95 -19.82
CA THR A 10 -13.88 -5.15 -20.59
C THR A 10 -12.45 -5.13 -21.12
N ASP A 11 -11.81 -3.96 -21.24
CA ASP A 11 -10.48 -3.85 -21.90
C ASP A 11 -9.26 -4.08 -20.99
N ALA A 12 -9.47 -4.30 -19.69
CA ALA A 12 -8.37 -4.44 -18.73
C ALA A 12 -7.93 -5.90 -18.50
N LEU A 13 -8.68 -6.90 -18.97
CA LEU A 13 -8.41 -8.31 -18.66
C LEU A 13 -7.65 -8.99 -19.80
N ILE A 14 -6.53 -9.64 -19.49
CA ILE A 14 -5.71 -10.42 -20.43
C ILE A 14 -5.69 -11.89 -20.01
N SER A 15 -5.66 -12.81 -20.97
CA SER A 15 -5.38 -14.22 -20.69
C SER A 15 -3.89 -14.52 -20.85
N VAL A 16 -3.27 -15.09 -19.80
CA VAL A 16 -1.88 -15.55 -19.80
C VAL A 16 -1.82 -16.90 -19.09
N ASP A 17 -1.24 -17.93 -19.73
CA ASP A 17 -1.07 -19.28 -19.17
C ASP A 17 -2.36 -19.94 -18.62
N GLY A 18 -3.51 -19.57 -19.20
CA GLY A 18 -4.83 -20.04 -18.79
C GLY A 18 -5.47 -19.25 -17.64
N LEU A 19 -4.85 -18.14 -17.19
CA LEU A 19 -5.35 -17.23 -16.16
C LEU A 19 -5.88 -15.95 -16.79
N ILE A 20 -7.04 -15.48 -16.32
CA ILE A 20 -7.58 -14.15 -16.59
C ILE A 20 -6.97 -13.19 -15.56
N LEU A 21 -6.17 -12.25 -16.04
CA LEU A 21 -5.45 -11.26 -15.23
C LEU A 21 -5.94 -9.85 -15.55
N ASP A 22 -6.03 -8.98 -14.55
CA ASP A 22 -6.05 -7.54 -14.79
C ASP A 22 -4.64 -7.09 -15.24
N LYS A 23 -4.55 -6.61 -16.47
CA LYS A 23 -3.33 -6.16 -17.14
C LYS A 23 -2.56 -5.11 -16.35
N HIS A 24 -3.27 -4.27 -15.59
CA HIS A 24 -2.69 -3.14 -14.88
C HIS A 24 -2.25 -3.50 -13.48
N THR A 25 -2.78 -4.58 -12.91
CA THR A 25 -2.60 -4.90 -11.49
C THR A 25 -1.95 -6.24 -11.25
N GLY A 26 -2.00 -7.12 -12.25
CA GLY A 26 -1.59 -8.50 -12.13
C GLY A 26 -2.52 -9.34 -11.26
N GLU A 27 -3.65 -8.79 -10.79
CA GLU A 27 -4.63 -9.54 -10.00
C GLU A 27 -5.24 -10.63 -10.88
N ILE A 28 -5.29 -11.84 -10.33
CA ILE A 28 -5.89 -13.01 -10.98
C ILE A 28 -7.39 -13.00 -10.71
N HIS A 29 -8.20 -12.88 -11.75
CA HIS A 29 -9.65 -12.84 -11.68
C HIS A 29 -10.32 -14.21 -11.92
N GLY A 30 -9.59 -15.17 -12.48
CA GLY A 30 -10.13 -16.49 -12.79
C GLY A 30 -9.32 -17.23 -13.83
N HIS A 31 -9.87 -18.35 -14.33
CA HIS A 31 -9.32 -19.10 -15.46
C HIS A 31 -10.08 -18.78 -16.74
N ASP A 32 -9.39 -18.79 -17.88
CA ASP A 32 -9.98 -18.51 -19.20
C ASP A 32 -10.73 -19.71 -19.82
N GLY A 33 -10.94 -20.77 -19.03
CA GLY A 33 -11.60 -22.00 -19.45
C GLY A 33 -10.72 -22.95 -20.28
N LYS A 34 -9.46 -22.58 -20.57
CA LYS A 34 -8.49 -23.53 -21.12
C LYS A 34 -7.94 -24.39 -19.99
N LEU A 35 -7.90 -25.70 -20.22
CA LEU A 35 -7.31 -26.68 -19.28
C LEU A 35 -5.83 -26.36 -19.08
N SER A 36 -5.53 -25.52 -18.10
CA SER A 36 -4.17 -25.31 -17.60
C SER A 36 -3.87 -26.39 -16.56
N PRO A 37 -2.68 -27.00 -16.55
CA PRO A 37 -2.26 -27.93 -15.49
C PRO A 37 -2.31 -27.30 -14.08
N TRP A 38 -2.42 -25.97 -14.02
CA TRP A 38 -2.46 -25.15 -12.83
C TRP A 38 -3.88 -24.74 -12.40
N SER A 39 -4.93 -25.35 -12.98
CA SER A 39 -6.32 -25.04 -12.64
C SER A 39 -6.72 -25.57 -11.26
N GLY A 40 -6.24 -24.91 -10.20
CA GLY A 40 -6.69 -25.10 -8.84
C GLY A 40 -8.06 -24.44 -8.61
N ARG A 41 -8.83 -24.96 -7.65
CA ARG A 41 -10.05 -24.29 -7.18
C ARG A 41 -9.67 -22.91 -6.62
N TYR A 42 -10.32 -21.86 -7.10
CA TYR A 42 -10.22 -20.52 -6.50
C TYR A 42 -10.98 -20.51 -5.17
N ASP A 43 -10.25 -20.60 -4.07
CA ASP A 43 -10.78 -20.24 -2.76
C ASP A 43 -10.92 -18.71 -2.67
N TYR A 44 -11.84 -18.23 -1.82
CA TYR A 44 -12.16 -16.81 -1.63
C TYR A 44 -10.90 -15.96 -1.40
N MET A 45 -10.65 -15.00 -2.29
CA MET A 45 -9.52 -14.07 -2.18
C MET A 45 -9.73 -13.12 -1.01
N LEU A 46 -8.89 -13.21 0.02
CA LEU A 46 -8.87 -12.25 1.12
C LEU A 46 -8.43 -10.89 0.57
N GLU A 47 -9.26 -9.86 0.77
CA GLU A 47 -8.93 -8.48 0.37
C GLU A 47 -7.67 -7.97 1.09
N LEU A 48 -6.86 -7.16 0.42
CA LEU A 48 -5.60 -6.61 0.97
C LEU A 48 -5.81 -5.86 2.30
N GLY A 49 -6.93 -5.14 2.43
CA GLY A 49 -7.30 -4.45 3.66
C GLY A 49 -7.62 -5.39 4.82
N LYS A 50 -8.07 -6.61 4.51
CA LYS A 50 -8.44 -7.65 5.49
C LYS A 50 -7.28 -8.56 5.89
N CYS A 51 -6.09 -8.42 5.28
CA CYS A 51 -4.90 -9.15 5.72
C CYS A 51 -4.51 -8.72 7.14
N ARG A 52 -4.51 -9.69 8.06
CA ARG A 52 -4.21 -9.52 9.50
C ARG A 52 -2.90 -10.17 9.91
N SER A 53 -2.28 -10.93 9.01
CA SER A 53 -1.01 -11.60 9.25
C SER A 53 -0.09 -11.63 8.03
N VAL A 54 1.16 -12.00 8.25
CA VAL A 54 2.13 -12.29 7.18
C VAL A 54 1.62 -13.40 6.28
N ASP A 55 1.04 -14.45 6.86
CA ASP A 55 0.47 -15.59 6.13
C ASP A 55 -0.68 -15.13 5.22
N ASP A 56 -1.59 -14.29 5.74
CA ASP A 56 -2.68 -13.68 4.97
C ASP A 56 -2.15 -12.85 3.79
N PHE A 57 -1.09 -12.08 4.02
CA PHE A 57 -0.49 -11.25 2.99
C PHE A 57 0.21 -12.09 1.94
N GLN A 58 0.95 -13.13 2.33
CA GLN A 58 1.57 -14.08 1.40
C GLN A 58 0.52 -14.81 0.56
N TYR A 59 -0.58 -15.24 1.18
CA TYR A 59 -1.72 -15.83 0.47
C TYR A 59 -2.29 -14.84 -0.56
N HIS A 60 -2.56 -13.59 -0.17
CA HIS A 60 -3.02 -12.54 -1.08
C HIS A 60 -2.04 -12.31 -2.25
N LEU A 61 -0.73 -12.25 -1.96
CA LEU A 61 0.29 -12.08 -3.00
C LEU A 61 0.36 -13.26 -3.99
N GLY A 62 -0.11 -14.44 -3.61
CA GLY A 62 -0.27 -15.59 -4.51
C GLY A 62 -1.24 -15.32 -5.67
N PHE A 63 -2.16 -14.37 -5.49
CA PHE A 63 -3.13 -13.94 -6.50
C PHE A 63 -2.72 -12.71 -7.30
N VAL A 64 -1.46 -12.28 -7.17
CA VAL A 64 -0.91 -11.12 -7.87
C VAL A 64 0.32 -11.52 -8.68
N ASP A 65 0.24 -11.46 -10.01
CA ASP A 65 1.42 -11.58 -10.87
C ASP A 65 2.28 -10.31 -10.78
N ARG A 66 3.17 -10.31 -9.78
CA ARG A 66 4.08 -9.19 -9.49
C ARG A 66 5.07 -8.87 -10.62
N ARG A 67 5.25 -9.77 -11.60
CA ARG A 67 6.11 -9.53 -12.77
C ARG A 67 5.49 -8.54 -13.76
N LYS A 68 4.16 -8.36 -13.68
CA LYS A 68 3.41 -7.39 -14.48
C LYS A 68 3.32 -6.01 -13.84
N LEU A 69 3.73 -5.88 -12.57
CA LEU A 69 3.75 -4.59 -11.90
C LEU A 69 4.83 -3.69 -12.53
N PRO A 70 4.59 -2.36 -12.56
CA PRO A 70 5.60 -1.40 -12.98
C PRO A 70 6.91 -1.55 -12.21
N ALA A 71 8.01 -1.11 -12.83
CA ALA A 71 9.32 -1.09 -12.20
C ALA A 71 9.26 -0.33 -10.86
N HIS A 72 9.82 -0.93 -9.82
CA HIS A 72 9.76 -0.37 -8.48
C HIS A 72 11.00 0.51 -8.25
N GLU A 73 10.90 1.75 -8.71
CA GLU A 73 12.00 2.69 -8.77
C GLU A 73 11.83 3.87 -7.79
N LEU A 74 12.96 4.37 -7.28
CA LEU A 74 12.99 5.48 -6.33
C LEU A 74 12.66 6.84 -6.95
N HIS A 75 12.47 6.95 -8.28
CA HIS A 75 12.21 8.23 -8.95
C HIS A 75 10.99 8.92 -8.33
N THR A 76 9.91 8.16 -8.07
CA THR A 76 8.68 8.70 -7.50
C THR A 76 8.91 9.34 -6.12
N LEU A 77 9.70 8.69 -5.26
CA LEU A 77 10.04 9.22 -3.95
C LEU A 77 10.91 10.49 -4.07
N ARG A 78 11.90 10.47 -4.96
CA ARG A 78 12.83 11.60 -5.17
C ARG A 78 12.10 12.82 -5.75
N ASP A 79 11.21 12.61 -6.70
CA ASP A 79 10.39 13.66 -7.30
C ASP A 79 9.49 14.34 -6.25
N GLU A 80 8.93 13.58 -5.30
CA GLU A 80 8.16 14.15 -4.19
C GLU A 80 9.03 14.93 -3.19
N VAL A 81 10.26 14.48 -2.92
CA VAL A 81 11.23 15.24 -2.10
C VAL A 81 11.55 16.58 -2.77
N ASP A 82 11.84 16.58 -4.07
CA ASP A 82 12.13 17.79 -4.85
C ASP A 82 10.91 18.70 -4.94
N HIS A 83 9.72 18.12 -5.13
CA HIS A 83 8.46 18.85 -5.12
C HIS A 83 8.22 19.57 -3.78
N ALA A 84 8.38 18.86 -2.67
CA ALA A 84 8.25 19.40 -1.32
C ALA A 84 9.23 20.55 -1.07
N PHE A 85 10.50 20.38 -1.47
CA PHE A 85 11.51 21.43 -1.37
C PHE A 85 11.12 22.66 -2.20
N GLY A 86 10.68 22.46 -3.44
CA GLY A 86 10.22 23.53 -4.32
C GLY A 86 8.95 24.23 -3.81
N LYS A 87 8.06 23.53 -3.10
CA LYS A 87 6.88 24.14 -2.47
C LYS A 87 7.27 25.01 -1.30
N TRP A 88 8.10 24.50 -0.40
CA TRP A 88 8.64 25.28 0.72
C TRP A 88 9.31 26.57 0.26
N ARG A 89 10.15 26.51 -0.78
CA ARG A 89 10.81 27.69 -1.36
C ARG A 89 9.83 28.76 -1.87
N ARG A 90 8.66 28.36 -2.37
CA ARG A 90 7.67 29.28 -2.96
C ARG A 90 6.66 29.81 -1.94
N THR A 91 6.27 29.01 -0.95
CA THR A 91 5.18 29.35 -0.01
C THR A 91 5.66 29.70 1.38
N GLY A 92 6.91 29.38 1.75
CA GLY A 92 7.45 29.54 3.10
C GLY A 92 6.92 28.50 4.11
N ILE A 93 5.91 27.72 3.75
CA ILE A 93 5.35 26.66 4.60
C ILE A 93 6.31 25.46 4.60
N ASP A 94 6.82 25.07 5.77
CA ASP A 94 7.74 23.94 5.88
C ASP A 94 6.99 22.63 5.60
N CYS A 95 7.25 22.07 4.43
CA CYS A 95 6.76 20.78 3.98
C CYS A 95 7.92 19.85 3.58
N ARG A 96 9.15 20.21 3.96
CA ARG A 96 10.35 19.48 3.54
C ARG A 96 10.35 18.06 4.10
N ILE A 97 10.75 17.12 3.24
CA ILE A 97 11.11 15.77 3.68
C ILE A 97 12.56 15.84 4.16
N THR A 98 12.79 15.59 5.44
CA THR A 98 14.13 15.61 6.02
C THR A 98 14.94 14.40 5.54
N LEU A 99 16.27 14.51 5.55
CA LEU A 99 17.14 13.40 5.13
C LEU A 99 16.92 12.10 5.93
N PRO A 100 16.69 12.12 7.27
CA PRO A 100 16.33 10.92 8.01
C PRO A 100 14.99 10.30 7.55
N GLN A 101 13.98 11.12 7.24
CA GLN A 101 12.70 10.65 6.71
C GLN A 101 12.87 10.02 5.34
N GLN A 102 13.59 10.69 4.43
CA GLN A 102 13.89 10.16 3.10
C GLN A 102 14.60 8.81 3.17
N ARG A 103 15.68 8.69 3.95
CA ARG A 103 16.43 7.42 4.10
C ARG A 103 15.56 6.30 4.65
N LEU A 104 14.64 6.62 5.56
CA LEU A 104 13.71 5.63 6.09
C LEU A 104 12.66 5.22 5.04
N LEU A 105 12.14 6.17 4.27
CA LEU A 105 11.24 5.90 3.15
C LEU A 105 11.91 5.05 2.05
N GLU A 106 13.18 5.29 1.73
CA GLU A 106 13.96 4.48 0.77
C GLU A 106 14.08 3.03 1.24
N LYS A 107 14.28 2.80 2.54
CA LYS A 107 14.27 1.43 3.11
C LYS A 107 12.89 0.79 3.03
N LEU A 108 11.84 1.51 3.41
CA LEU A 108 10.47 0.99 3.33
C LEU A 108 10.05 0.71 1.89
N HIS A 109 10.45 1.56 0.93
CA HIS A 109 10.28 1.33 -0.50
C HIS A 109 10.87 -0.03 -0.90
N GLY A 110 12.10 -0.34 -0.47
CA GLY A 110 12.71 -1.66 -0.74
C GLY A 110 11.92 -2.86 -0.20
N LEU A 111 11.07 -2.67 0.80
CA LEU A 111 10.26 -3.73 1.43
C LEU A 111 8.84 -3.85 0.84
N VAL A 112 8.37 -2.86 0.09
CA VAL A 112 7.01 -2.88 -0.48
C VAL A 112 6.90 -3.86 -1.64
N LEU A 113 6.08 -4.89 -1.46
CA LEU A 113 5.88 -5.94 -2.47
C LEU A 113 4.67 -5.68 -3.38
N TYR A 114 3.64 -5.01 -2.87
CA TYR A 114 2.40 -4.71 -3.60
C TYR A 114 1.74 -3.45 -3.01
N ARG A 115 1.23 -2.57 -3.89
CA ARG A 115 0.64 -1.27 -3.52
C ARG A 115 1.60 -0.47 -2.63
N ASN A 116 1.15 -0.02 -1.48
CA ASN A 116 1.91 0.74 -0.49
C ASN A 116 1.92 0.02 0.88
N VAL A 117 1.74 -1.31 0.88
CA VAL A 117 1.54 -2.12 2.08
C VAL A 117 2.76 -2.99 2.37
N ILE A 118 3.11 -3.09 3.65
CA ILE A 118 4.09 -4.03 4.18
C ILE A 118 3.44 -4.77 5.35
N ILE A 119 3.44 -6.10 5.33
CA ILE A 119 3.07 -6.93 6.48
C ILE A 119 4.23 -7.89 6.75
N MET A 120 4.81 -7.82 7.94
CA MET A 120 5.99 -8.62 8.33
C MET A 120 6.10 -8.77 9.84
N ILE A 121 7.02 -9.61 10.29
CA ILE A 121 7.38 -9.77 11.70
C ILE A 121 8.12 -8.51 12.18
N GLN A 122 7.84 -8.06 13.40
CA GLN A 122 8.46 -6.84 13.97
C GLN A 122 9.99 -6.95 14.08
N ALA A 123 10.50 -8.12 14.46
CA ALA A 123 11.93 -8.40 14.51
C ALA A 123 12.60 -8.24 13.13
N ASP A 124 11.99 -8.80 12.08
CA ASP A 124 12.53 -8.73 10.71
C ASP A 124 12.49 -7.30 10.15
N LEU A 125 11.42 -6.55 10.46
CA LEU A 125 11.34 -5.13 10.13
C LEU A 125 12.45 -4.35 10.83
N ALA A 126 12.69 -4.61 12.11
CA ALA A 126 13.74 -3.93 12.88
C ALA A 126 15.12 -4.17 12.26
N VAL A 127 15.43 -5.41 11.89
CA VAL A 127 16.67 -5.78 11.18
C VAL A 127 16.78 -5.02 9.85
N SER A 128 15.73 -5.05 9.02
CA SER A 128 15.69 -4.36 7.73
C SER A 128 15.90 -2.85 7.86
N LEU A 129 15.39 -2.26 8.94
CA LEU A 129 15.56 -0.84 9.24
C LEU A 129 16.88 -0.53 9.95
N CYS A 130 17.73 -1.51 10.23
CA CYS A 130 18.94 -1.40 11.06
C CYS A 130 18.62 -0.75 12.42
N THR A 131 17.75 -1.38 13.18
CA THR A 131 17.41 -1.04 14.55
C THR A 131 17.12 -2.30 15.35
N VAL A 132 17.07 -2.18 16.67
CA VAL A 132 16.52 -3.23 17.54
C VAL A 132 15.01 -3.08 17.66
N GLU A 133 14.31 -4.19 17.92
CA GLU A 133 12.84 -4.24 17.99
C GLU A 133 12.27 -3.25 19.02
N SER A 134 12.90 -3.13 20.19
CA SER A 134 12.50 -2.16 21.24
C SER A 134 12.52 -0.70 20.78
N ASN A 135 13.33 -0.37 19.76
CA ASN A 135 13.45 0.97 19.18
C ASN A 135 12.67 1.12 17.87
N LEU A 136 12.01 0.07 17.37
CA LEU A 136 11.31 0.07 16.08
C LEU A 136 10.27 1.19 16.01
N MET A 137 9.35 1.25 16.98
CA MET A 137 8.30 2.27 16.99
C MET A 137 8.84 3.69 17.12
N LYS A 138 9.95 3.88 17.85
CA LYS A 138 10.64 5.18 17.95
C LYS A 138 11.21 5.60 16.59
N LYS A 139 11.76 4.66 15.83
CA LYS A 139 12.29 4.91 14.48
C LYS A 139 11.18 5.23 13.48
N LEU A 140 10.08 4.49 13.51
CA LEU A 140 8.93 4.72 12.63
C LEU A 140 8.18 6.03 12.95
N ARG A 141 8.23 6.50 14.20
CA ARG A 141 7.55 7.71 14.66
C ARG A 141 7.86 8.95 13.82
N VAL A 142 9.09 9.07 13.32
CA VAL A 142 9.51 10.20 12.47
C VAL A 142 8.70 10.31 11.17
N LEU A 143 8.19 9.19 10.64
CA LEU A 143 7.29 9.16 9.48
C LEU A 143 5.80 9.20 9.87
N ILE A 144 5.45 8.63 11.02
CA ILE A 144 4.07 8.67 11.54
C ILE A 144 3.68 10.13 11.83
N ASP A 145 4.51 10.86 12.57
CA ASP A 145 4.26 12.25 12.96
C ASP A 145 4.19 13.19 11.75
N ALA A 146 4.88 12.81 10.65
CA ALA A 146 4.87 13.54 9.39
C ALA A 146 3.71 13.13 8.44
N ASN A 147 2.78 12.28 8.90
CA ASN A 147 1.69 11.72 8.08
C ASN A 147 2.18 11.05 6.78
N MET A 148 3.34 10.38 6.85
CA MET A 148 3.95 9.62 5.75
C MET A 148 3.81 8.10 5.93
N LEU A 149 3.40 7.65 7.12
CA LEU A 149 3.29 6.24 7.49
C LEU A 149 2.12 6.02 8.45
N ARG A 150 1.30 4.99 8.19
CA ARG A 150 0.29 4.48 9.12
C ARG A 150 0.71 3.08 9.58
N VAL A 151 0.46 2.78 10.86
CA VAL A 151 0.96 1.55 11.51
C VAL A 151 -0.15 0.85 12.28
N SER A 152 -0.31 -0.44 12.01
CA SER A 152 -1.22 -1.34 12.71
C SER A 152 -0.42 -2.50 13.32
N THR A 153 -0.72 -2.80 14.57
CA THR A 153 -0.13 -3.86 15.40
C THR A 153 -1.25 -4.53 16.18
N SER A 154 -0.96 -5.64 16.86
CA SER A 154 -1.94 -6.29 17.74
C SER A 154 -2.47 -5.40 18.88
N ARG A 155 -1.79 -4.29 19.21
CA ARG A 155 -2.19 -3.38 20.29
C ARG A 155 -3.24 -2.35 19.86
N ASN A 156 -3.27 -1.99 18.59
CA ASN A 156 -4.13 -0.92 18.05
C ASN A 156 -5.00 -1.37 16.88
N SER A 157 -4.83 -2.60 16.41
CA SER A 157 -5.68 -3.22 15.40
C SER A 157 -5.66 -4.74 15.53
N ASN A 158 -6.36 -5.43 14.64
CA ASN A 158 -6.47 -6.87 14.63
C ASN A 158 -5.33 -7.55 13.84
N ILE A 159 -4.08 -7.14 14.07
CA ILE A 159 -2.89 -7.78 13.50
C ILE A 159 -2.40 -8.88 14.43
N ARG A 160 -1.90 -10.00 13.89
CA ARG A 160 -1.32 -11.09 14.68
C ARG A 160 -0.20 -10.59 15.59
N THR A 161 -0.14 -11.11 16.81
CA THR A 161 0.89 -10.74 17.79
C THR A 161 2.29 -11.02 17.25
N GLY A 162 3.21 -10.06 17.42
CA GLY A 162 4.58 -10.13 16.90
C GLY A 162 4.72 -9.62 15.46
N GLU A 163 3.62 -9.34 14.78
CA GLU A 163 3.60 -8.82 13.41
C GLU A 163 3.19 -7.35 13.38
N ILE A 164 3.44 -6.71 12.24
CA ILE A 164 3.17 -5.30 12.00
C ILE A 164 2.73 -5.10 10.56
N LYS A 165 1.70 -4.26 10.39
CA LYS A 165 1.21 -3.79 9.10
C LYS A 165 1.52 -2.31 8.97
N LEU A 166 2.24 -1.97 7.90
CA LEU A 166 2.59 -0.62 7.54
C LEU A 166 1.87 -0.25 6.24
N VAL A 167 1.33 0.97 6.20
CA VAL A 167 0.85 1.58 4.96
C VAL A 167 1.62 2.89 4.77
N VAL A 168 2.46 2.92 3.75
CA VAL A 168 3.27 4.09 3.39
C VAL A 168 2.41 5.04 2.57
N ASN A 169 2.63 6.35 2.69
CA ASN A 169 1.88 7.32 1.89
C ASN A 169 2.04 7.03 0.37
N PRO A 170 0.93 6.83 -0.37
CA PRO A 170 0.95 6.42 -1.77
C PRO A 170 1.51 7.48 -2.74
N ARG A 171 1.70 8.73 -2.27
CA ARG A 171 2.50 9.72 -3.00
C ARG A 171 3.97 9.34 -3.04
N MET A 172 4.49 8.81 -1.94
CA MET A 172 5.92 8.54 -1.74
C MET A 172 6.31 7.15 -2.27
N VAL A 173 5.52 6.13 -1.94
CA VAL A 173 5.79 4.74 -2.29
C VAL A 173 4.48 4.09 -2.72
N PHE A 174 4.44 3.61 -3.96
CA PHE A 174 3.32 2.84 -4.47
C PHE A 174 3.76 1.92 -5.61
N ARG A 175 3.36 0.66 -5.55
CA ARG A 175 3.63 -0.35 -6.56
C ARG A 175 2.33 -0.83 -7.19
N GLY A 176 2.04 -0.32 -8.36
CA GLY A 176 0.82 -0.57 -9.12
C GLY A 176 0.60 0.54 -10.15
N ASP A 177 -0.55 0.54 -10.80
CA ASP A 177 -0.91 1.53 -11.80
C ASP A 177 -1.23 2.92 -11.22
N ASP A 178 -1.02 3.97 -12.03
CA ASP A 178 -1.24 5.37 -11.66
C ASP A 178 -2.70 5.70 -11.33
N TYR A 179 -3.65 5.03 -11.99
CA TYR A 179 -5.07 5.25 -11.75
C TYR A 179 -5.46 4.85 -10.33
N ARG A 180 -5.07 3.63 -9.90
CA ARG A 180 -5.29 3.19 -8.52
C ARG A 180 -4.42 3.98 -7.54
N ARG A 181 -3.18 4.34 -7.87
CA ARG A 181 -2.35 5.22 -7.03
C ARG A 181 -3.10 6.51 -6.68
N ARG A 182 -3.76 7.14 -7.66
CA ARG A 182 -4.56 8.35 -7.43
C ARG A 182 -5.69 8.13 -6.43
N LYS A 183 -6.43 7.03 -6.53
CA LYS A 183 -7.48 6.67 -5.55
C LYS A 183 -6.92 6.50 -4.14
N TYR A 184 -5.77 5.82 -4.01
CA TYR A 184 -5.11 5.66 -2.71
C TYR A 184 -4.66 7.01 -2.14
N ILE A 185 -4.18 7.94 -2.97
CA ILE A 185 -3.83 9.30 -2.55
C ILE A 185 -5.08 10.05 -2.08
N GLU A 186 -6.17 10.01 -2.84
CA GLU A 186 -7.44 10.64 -2.46
C GLU A 186 -7.95 10.10 -1.12
N GLU A 187 -7.89 8.79 -0.90
CA GLU A 187 -8.27 8.18 0.37
C GLU A 187 -7.34 8.60 1.51
N TRP A 188 -6.03 8.66 1.25
CA TRP A 188 -5.05 9.07 2.26
C TRP A 188 -5.33 10.47 2.82
N TYR A 189 -5.75 11.40 1.94
CA TYR A 189 -6.03 12.79 2.30
C TYR A 189 -7.52 13.11 2.42
N ARG A 190 -8.40 12.09 2.38
CA ARG A 190 -9.83 12.29 2.53
C ARG A 190 -10.07 12.98 3.89
N PRO A 191 -10.79 14.12 3.91
CA PRO A 191 -11.16 14.76 5.16
C PRO A 191 -11.99 13.78 5.98
N VAL A 192 -11.51 13.40 7.16
CA VAL A 192 -12.33 12.69 8.13
C VAL A 192 -13.39 13.72 8.56
N GLY A 193 -14.64 13.49 8.17
CA GLY A 193 -15.75 14.41 8.43
C GLY A 193 -15.73 14.89 9.88
N CYS A 194 -15.96 16.18 10.08
CA CYS A 194 -15.92 16.87 11.37
C CYS A 194 -16.60 16.07 12.49
N LEU A 195 -15.83 15.67 13.51
CA LEU A 195 -16.18 15.54 14.95
C LEU A 195 -15.22 14.54 15.64
N HIS A 196 -13.99 14.95 15.93
CA HIS A 196 -13.26 14.48 17.11
C HIS A 196 -12.37 15.63 17.63
N THR A 197 -12.96 16.48 18.46
CA THR A 197 -12.20 17.25 19.46
C THR A 197 -11.53 16.24 20.39
N GLY A 198 -10.26 15.96 20.13
CA GLY A 198 -9.43 15.12 21.00
C GLY A 198 -8.42 14.31 20.20
N VAL A 199 -7.18 14.83 20.13
CA VAL A 199 -5.94 14.16 19.68
C VAL A 199 -6.00 13.61 18.24
N PHE A 200 -5.12 14.11 17.38
CA PHE A 200 -4.84 13.50 16.08
C PHE A 200 -4.50 12.01 16.27
N HIS A 201 -5.48 11.13 16.06
CA HIS A 201 -5.21 9.73 15.81
C HIS A 201 -4.87 9.61 14.31
N PRO A 202 -3.60 9.38 13.94
CA PRO A 202 -3.28 9.07 12.55
C PRO A 202 -4.11 7.84 12.16
N GLY A 203 -4.93 7.97 11.10
CA GLY A 203 -5.88 6.95 10.68
C GLY A 203 -5.25 5.56 10.64
N ASN A 204 -6.00 4.55 11.07
CA ASN A 204 -5.50 3.18 11.13
C ASN A 204 -5.20 2.69 9.69
N ALA A 205 -4.20 1.83 9.52
CA ALA A 205 -3.81 1.33 8.21
C ALA A 205 -4.93 0.50 7.52
N ASP A 206 -5.82 -0.08 8.32
CA ASP A 206 -6.98 -0.84 7.84
C ASP A 206 -8.07 0.06 7.25
N GLU A 207 -8.29 1.26 7.80
CA GLU A 207 -9.31 2.21 7.32
C GLU A 207 -9.01 2.69 5.90
N CYS A 208 -7.74 2.97 5.57
CA CYS A 208 -7.40 3.39 4.21
C CYS A 208 -7.27 2.24 3.20
N LEU A 209 -7.27 0.97 3.64
CA LEU A 209 -7.30 -0.16 2.71
C LEU A 209 -8.70 -0.69 2.46
N ALA A 210 -9.59 -0.65 3.46
CA ALA A 210 -10.97 -1.12 3.33
C ALA A 210 -11.81 -0.32 2.30
N MET A 211 -11.42 0.92 2.02
CA MET A 211 -12.15 1.84 1.13
C MET A 211 -11.65 1.84 -0.32
N VAL A 212 -10.56 1.13 -0.62
CA VAL A 212 -9.95 1.05 -1.95
C VAL A 212 -9.91 -0.38 -2.51
N ALA A 213 -10.47 -1.35 -1.77
CA ALA A 213 -10.71 -2.72 -2.21
C ALA A 213 -11.76 -2.79 -3.33
#